data_AF-A0A946RXL1-F1
#
_entry.id   AF-A0A946RXL1-F1
#
_cell.length_a   1.000
_cell.length_b   1.000
_cell.length_c   1.000
_cell.angle_alpha   90.00
_cell.angle_beta   90.00
_cell.angle_gamma   90.00
#
_symmetry.space_group_name_H-M   'P 1'
#
loop_
_entity.id
_entity.type
_entity.pdbx_description
1 polymer ?
#
loop_
_entity_poly.entity_id
_entity_poly.type
_entity_poly.pdbx_seq_one_letter_code
_entity_poly.pdbx_strand_id
1 'polypeptide(L)'
;MNTQLTKHELVNEDTVFVGTAAEIVIDMREQAYFERGTSAEFYLDQLVIFINKSAGETIKLSGSTYEEKAESFIQEIQRIGYFKEA
;
A
#
# COMPACT_ATOMS: atom_id res chain seq x y z
N MET A 1 -15.81 -2.87 -17.61
CA MET A 1 -14.54 -2.15 -17.79
C MET A 1 -13.44 -3.20 -17.74
N ASN A 2 -12.53 -3.23 -18.73
CA ASN A 2 -11.34 -4.07 -18.63
C ASN A 2 -10.42 -3.39 -17.62
N THR A 3 -10.37 -3.89 -16.39
CA THR A 3 -9.39 -3.45 -15.40
C THR A 3 -8.04 -4.00 -15.84
N GLN A 4 -7.33 -3.23 -16.67
CA GLN A 4 -5.93 -3.50 -16.91
C GLN A 4 -5.23 -3.37 -15.56
N LEU A 5 -4.69 -4.47 -15.06
CA LEU A 5 -4.01 -4.50 -13.76
C LEU A 5 -2.73 -3.66 -13.87
N THR A 6 -2.77 -2.44 -13.34
CA THR A 6 -1.60 -1.56 -13.25
C THR A 6 -0.56 -2.22 -12.35
N LYS A 7 0.67 -2.33 -12.85
CA LYS A 7 1.80 -2.78 -12.06
C LYS A 7 2.54 -1.56 -11.51
N HIS A 8 2.97 -1.68 -10.28
CA HIS A 8 3.71 -0.67 -9.54
C HIS A 8 5.04 -1.24 -9.09
N GLU A 9 5.99 -0.36 -8.86
CA GLU A 9 7.24 -0.63 -8.18
C GLU A 9 7.34 0.37 -7.02
N LEU A 10 7.57 -0.15 -5.82
CA LEU A 10 7.84 0.67 -4.63
C LEU A 10 9.18 0.27 -4.05
N VAL A 11 10.03 1.26 -3.81
CA VAL A 11 11.35 1.07 -3.24
C VAL A 11 11.37 1.63 -1.82
N ASN A 12 11.59 0.73 -0.87
CA ASN A 12 11.91 1.02 0.52
C ASN A 12 13.38 0.67 0.77
N GLU A 13 14.00 1.21 1.83
CA GLU A 13 15.46 1.20 2.04
C GLU A 13 16.15 -0.13 1.70
N ASP A 14 15.58 -1.26 2.14
CA ASP A 14 16.13 -2.61 1.90
C ASP A 14 15.20 -3.52 1.06
N THR A 15 14.07 -3.01 0.57
CA THR A 15 13.02 -3.83 -0.05
C THR A 15 12.43 -3.17 -1.29
N VAL A 16 12.31 -3.94 -2.37
CA VAL A 16 11.54 -3.55 -3.56
C VAL A 16 10.27 -4.40 -3.62
N PHE A 17 9.11 -3.75 -3.72
CA PHE A 17 7.83 -4.41 -3.96
C PHE A 17 7.42 -4.20 -5.42
N VAL A 18 7.11 -5.28 -6.14
CA VAL A 18 6.72 -5.24 -7.56
C VAL A 18 5.47 -6.06 -7.77
N GLY A 19 4.42 -5.44 -8.31
CA GLY A 19 3.16 -6.14 -8.57
C GLY A 19 1.99 -5.18 -8.73
N THR A 20 0.79 -5.73 -8.73
CA THR A 20 -0.43 -4.93 -8.53
C THR A 20 -0.45 -4.36 -7.12
N ALA A 21 -1.25 -3.31 -6.92
CA ALA A 21 -1.37 -2.69 -5.60
C ALA A 21 -1.81 -3.69 -4.50
N ALA A 22 -2.73 -4.59 -4.83
CA ALA A 22 -3.18 -5.64 -3.92
C ALA A 22 -2.05 -6.62 -3.55
N GLU A 23 -1.28 -7.08 -4.55
CA GLU A 23 -0.13 -7.96 -4.33
C GLU A 23 0.93 -7.29 -3.43
N ILE A 24 1.24 -6.02 -3.70
CA ILE A 24 2.20 -5.25 -2.92
C ILE A 24 1.76 -5.11 -1.46
N VAL A 25 0.49 -4.81 -1.20
CA VAL A 25 -0.04 -4.70 0.17
C VAL A 25 0.02 -6.06 0.90
N ILE A 26 -0.21 -7.16 0.18
CA ILE A 26 -0.06 -8.51 0.73
C ILE A 26 1.41 -8.77 1.08
N ASP A 27 2.36 -8.45 0.20
CA ASP A 27 3.79 -8.64 0.44
C ASP A 27 4.29 -7.80 1.64
N MET A 28 3.84 -6.54 1.74
CA MET A 28 4.13 -5.68 2.90
C MET A 28 3.63 -6.31 4.20
N ARG A 29 2.43 -6.89 4.19
CA ARG A 29 1.85 -7.60 5.35
C ARG A 29 2.65 -8.85 5.69
N GLU A 30 3.10 -9.62 4.70
CA GLU A 30 3.85 -10.86 4.94
C GLU A 30 5.24 -10.61 5.55
N GLN A 31 5.85 -9.47 5.21
CA GLN A 31 7.09 -8.98 5.82
C GLN A 31 6.89 -8.49 7.25
N ALA A 32 5.75 -7.85 7.54
CA ALA A 32 5.35 -7.52 8.91
C ALA A 32 4.93 -8.79 9.67
N TYR A 33 5.91 -9.57 10.16
CA TYR A 33 5.71 -10.89 10.77
C TYR A 33 4.58 -10.97 11.81
N PHE A 34 4.34 -9.91 12.57
CA PHE A 34 3.28 -9.82 13.58
C PHE A 34 1.86 -9.69 13.01
N GLU A 35 1.71 -9.34 11.73
CA GLU A 35 0.44 -9.04 11.06
C GLU A 35 -0.07 -10.20 10.18
N ARG A 36 0.60 -11.36 10.18
CA ARG A 36 0.22 -12.51 9.34
C ARG A 36 -1.17 -13.08 9.63
N GLY A 37 -1.69 -12.86 10.84
CA GLY A 37 -3.06 -13.23 11.24
C GLY A 37 -4.12 -12.17 10.89
N THR A 38 -3.70 -10.99 10.45
CA THR A 38 -4.55 -9.84 10.15
C THR A 38 -5.04 -9.91 8.70
N SER A 39 -6.30 -9.59 8.42
CA SER A 39 -6.77 -9.54 7.03
C SER A 39 -6.06 -8.43 6.25
N ALA A 40 -5.87 -8.60 4.94
CA ALA A 40 -5.18 -7.60 4.11
C ALA A 40 -5.90 -6.24 4.12
N GLU A 41 -7.25 -6.25 4.17
CA GLU A 41 -8.05 -5.02 4.31
C GLU A 41 -7.77 -4.30 5.64
N PHE A 42 -7.79 -5.02 6.76
CA PHE A 42 -7.52 -4.39 8.06
C PHE A 42 -6.08 -3.91 8.17
N TYR A 43 -5.12 -4.68 7.64
CA TYR A 43 -3.72 -4.28 7.55
C TYR A 43 -3.56 -2.98 6.76
N LEU A 44 -4.23 -2.85 5.61
CA LEU A 44 -4.22 -1.63 4.80
C LEU A 44 -4.72 -0.42 5.59
N ASP A 45 -5.82 -0.56 6.33
CA ASP A 45 -6.35 0.51 7.17
C ASP A 45 -5.36 0.90 8.29
N GLN A 46 -4.71 -0.08 8.93
CA GLN A 46 -3.67 0.20 9.94
C GLN A 46 -2.45 0.90 9.34
N LEU A 47 -2.03 0.50 8.15
CA LEU A 47 -0.89 1.08 7.45
C LEU A 47 -1.12 2.56 7.13
N VAL A 48 -2.33 2.92 6.68
CA VAL A 48 -2.74 4.32 6.49
C VAL A 48 -2.65 5.12 7.79
N ILE A 49 -3.18 4.58 8.89
CA ILE A 49 -3.11 5.25 10.21
C ILE A 49 -1.65 5.44 10.64
N PHE A 50 -0.81 4.43 10.45
CA PHE A 50 0.60 4.48 10.78
C PHE A 50 1.33 5.55 9.97
N ILE A 51 1.18 5.55 8.65
CA ILE A 51 1.86 6.51 7.78
C ILE A 51 1.39 7.93 8.08
N ASN A 52 0.08 8.15 8.28
CA ASN A 52 -0.44 9.47 8.62
C ASN A 52 0.18 10.03 9.91
N LYS A 53 0.38 9.17 10.92
CA LYS A 53 1.05 9.55 12.17
C LYS A 53 2.55 9.79 12.00
N SER A 54 3.22 8.96 11.22
CA SER A 54 4.68 8.97 11.08
C SER A 54 5.18 10.04 10.11
N ALA A 55 4.49 10.27 8.99
CA ALA A 55 4.87 11.22 7.95
C ALA A 55 4.30 12.64 8.16
N GLY A 56 3.31 12.80 9.06
CA GLY A 56 2.60 14.06 9.23
C GLY A 56 1.72 14.46 8.03
N GLU A 57 1.50 13.52 7.11
CA GLU A 57 0.67 13.67 5.91
C GLU A 57 -0.72 13.03 6.11
N THR A 58 -1.67 13.34 5.23
CA THR A 58 -2.98 12.67 5.22
C THR A 58 -3.17 11.88 3.93
N ILE A 59 -3.09 10.56 4.05
CA ILE A 59 -3.53 9.59 3.04
C ILE A 59 -5.04 9.40 3.17
N LYS A 60 -5.74 9.50 2.05
CA LYS A 60 -7.18 9.19 1.95
C LYS A 60 -7.39 8.07 0.95
N LEU A 61 -7.92 6.95 1.41
CA LEU A 61 -8.31 5.85 0.54
C LEU A 61 -9.61 6.19 -0.19
N SER A 62 -9.63 5.89 -1.47
CA SER A 62 -10.81 5.91 -2.32
C SER A 62 -11.11 4.50 -2.85
N GLY A 63 -12.35 4.26 -3.28
CA GLY A 63 -12.78 2.94 -3.75
C GLY A 63 -13.69 2.20 -2.77
N SER A 64 -14.34 1.18 -3.31
CA SER A 64 -15.33 0.33 -2.65
C SER A 64 -14.86 -1.10 -2.45
N THR A 65 -13.91 -1.58 -3.25
CA THR A 65 -13.27 -2.89 -3.08
C THR A 65 -11.88 -2.78 -2.47
N TYR A 66 -11.34 -3.91 -1.99
CA TYR A 66 -9.97 -3.99 -1.50
C TYR A 66 -8.95 -3.56 -2.56
N GLU A 67 -9.12 -4.03 -3.80
CA GLU A 67 -8.21 -3.74 -4.90
C GLU A 67 -8.23 -2.25 -5.24
N GLU A 68 -9.40 -1.62 -5.25
CA GLU A 68 -9.54 -0.17 -5.50
C GLU A 68 -8.87 0.64 -4.37
N LYS A 69 -9.05 0.22 -3.11
CA LYS A 69 -8.41 0.86 -1.96
C LYS A 69 -6.90 0.69 -1.96
N ALA A 70 -6.40 -0.50 -2.31
CA ALA A 70 -4.99 -0.76 -2.45
C ALA A 70 -4.38 0.13 -3.55
N GLU A 71 -5.05 0.23 -4.70
CA GLU A 71 -4.60 1.10 -5.80
C GLU A 71 -4.56 2.57 -5.35
N SER A 72 -5.63 3.05 -4.70
CA SER A 72 -5.67 4.39 -4.11
C SER A 72 -4.57 4.63 -3.08
N PHE A 73 -4.19 3.60 -2.31
CA PHE A 73 -3.11 3.68 -1.34
C PHE A 73 -1.74 3.86 -2.02
N ILE A 74 -1.44 3.07 -3.04
CA ILE A 74 -0.17 3.16 -3.78
C ILE A 74 -0.01 4.54 -4.44
N GLN A 75 -1.08 5.07 -5.01
CA GLN A 75 -1.08 6.42 -5.60
C GLN A 75 -0.81 7.50 -4.55
N GLU A 76 -1.40 7.38 -3.36
CA GLU A 76 -1.20 8.35 -2.28
C GLU A 76 0.22 8.29 -1.70
N ILE A 77 0.79 7.11 -1.47
CA ILE A 77 2.17 6.99 -0.96
C ILE A 77 3.21 7.47 -1.98
N GLN A 78 2.96 7.29 -3.28
CA GLN A 78 3.76 7.89 -4.35
C GLN A 78 3.61 9.42 -4.36
N ARG A 79 2.39 9.94 -4.25
CA ARG A 79 2.12 11.40 -4.20
C ARG A 79 2.87 12.09 -3.08
N ILE A 80 2.91 11.49 -1.89
CA ILE A 80 3.63 12.06 -0.73
C ILE A 80 5.12 11.70 -0.69
N GLY A 81 5.59 10.89 -1.64
CA GLY A 81 6.99 10.43 -1.68
C GLY A 81 7.40 9.63 -0.44
N TYR A 82 6.48 8.88 0.16
CA TYR A 82 6.75 8.11 1.38
C TYR A 82 7.76 7.00 1.13
N PHE A 83 7.58 6.29 0.00
CA PHE A 83 8.61 5.44 -0.59
C PHE A 83 9.21 6.22 -1.75
N LYS A 84 10.55 6.30 -1.81
CA LYS A 84 11.21 6.97 -2.92
C LYS A 84 11.17 6.05 -4.13
N GLU A 85 10.97 6.61 -5.31
CA GLU A 85 11.37 5.93 -6.54
C GLU A 85 12.91 5.79 -6.51
N ALA A 86 13.42 4.65 -6.98
CA ALA A 86 14.85 4.47 -7.23
C ALA A 86 15.33 5.41 -8.35
#